data_AF-A0A2V1BC03-F1
#
_entry.id   AF-A0A2V1BC03-F1
#
_cell.length_a   1.000
_cell.length_b   1.000
_cell.length_c   1.000
_cell.angle_alpha   90.00
_cell.angle_beta   90.00
_cell.angle_gamma   90.00
#
_symmetry.space_group_name_H-M   'P 1'
#
loop_
_entity.id
_entity.type
_entity.pdbx_description
1 polymer ?
#
loop_
_entity_poly.entity_id
_entity_poly.type
_entity_poly.pdbx_seq_one_letter_code
_entity_poly.pdbx_strand_id
1 'polypeptide(L)' 'SRPKPILPDPAKFDGKVYYFDTWLLAIKAKLRVDGLSGAFGNFVAQFYYVYDCLESQV' A
#
# COMPACT_ATOMS: atom_id res chain seq x y z
N SER A 1 -2.71 25.85 -2.23
CA SER A 1 -2.46 24.70 -1.35
C SER A 1 -1.39 23.82 -1.98
N ARG A 2 -0.38 23.36 -1.23
CA ARG A 2 0.60 22.39 -1.76
C ARG A 2 -0.10 21.01 -1.84
N PRO A 3 -0.05 20.29 -2.97
CA PRO A 3 -0.62 18.94 -3.03
C PRO A 3 0.07 18.06 -1.98
N LYS A 4 -0.73 17.27 -1.26
CA LYS A 4 -0.18 16.28 -0.32
C LYS A 4 0.70 15.32 -1.12
N PRO A 5 1.92 15.00 -0.67
CA PRO A 5 2.73 14.00 -1.33
C PRO A 5 2.01 12.66 -1.24
N ILE A 6 1.70 12.07 -2.40
CA ILE A 6 1.08 10.75 -2.54
C ILE A 6 2.10 9.91 -3.31
N LEU A 7 2.45 8.74 -2.78
CA LEU A 7 3.31 7.80 -3.52
C LEU A 7 2.52 7.06 -4.61
N PRO A 8 3.16 6.60 -5.70
CA PRO A 8 2.52 5.66 -6.62
C PRO A 8 2.08 4.38 -5.91
N ASP A 9 1.02 3.74 -6.41
CA ASP A 9 0.61 2.44 -5.88
C ASP A 9 1.61 1.35 -6.31
N PRO A 10 2.01 0.44 -5.41
CA PRO A 10 2.86 -0.69 -5.76
C PRO A 10 2.09 -1.72 -6.59
N ALA A 11 2.83 -2.58 -7.29
CA ALA A 11 2.24 -3.75 -7.94
C ALA A 11 1.53 -4.65 -6.90
N LYS A 12 0.51 -5.39 -7.34
CA LYS A 12 -0.13 -6.39 -6.50
C LYS A 12 0.85 -7.52 -6.17
N PHE A 13 0.72 -8.10 -4.99
CA PHE A 13 1.55 -9.24 -4.59
C PHE A 13 1.00 -10.54 -5.18
N ASP A 14 1.83 -11.20 -5.98
CA ASP A 14 1.52 -12.43 -6.72
C ASP A 14 1.77 -13.72 -5.90
N GLY A 15 2.10 -13.59 -4.61
CA GLY A 15 2.41 -14.72 -3.73
C GLY A 15 3.84 -15.25 -3.87
N LYS A 16 4.67 -14.71 -4.78
CA LYS A 16 6.04 -15.20 -4.96
C LYS A 16 6.97 -14.68 -3.86
N VAL A 17 7.51 -15.62 -3.09
CA VAL A 17 8.33 -15.35 -1.88
C VAL A 17 9.51 -14.40 -2.17
N TYR A 18 10.16 -14.52 -3.32
CA TYR A 18 11.35 -13.73 -3.63
C TYR A 18 11.07 -12.23 -3.88
N TYR A 19 9.81 -11.84 -4.11
CA TYR A 19 9.39 -10.44 -4.21
C TYR A 19 8.75 -9.90 -2.92
N PHE A 20 8.51 -10.77 -1.92
CA PHE A 20 7.75 -10.41 -0.73
C PHE A 20 8.39 -9.24 0.04
N ASP A 21 9.69 -9.28 0.29
CA ASP A 21 10.38 -8.23 1.05
C ASP A 21 10.33 -6.87 0.35
N THR A 22 10.52 -6.86 -0.97
CA THR A 22 10.42 -5.64 -1.78
C THR A 22 9.01 -5.07 -1.78
N TRP A 23 8.00 -5.93 -1.96
CA TRP A 23 6.59 -5.54 -1.93
C TRP A 23 6.18 -4.99 -0.55
N LEU A 24 6.57 -5.69 0.53
CA LEU A 24 6.27 -5.29 1.90
C LEU A 24 6.88 -3.92 2.23
N LEU A 25 8.11 -3.65 1.79
CA LEU A 25 8.75 -2.35 1.96
C LEU A 25 7.97 -1.25 1.23
N ALA A 26 7.50 -1.51 0.00
CA ALA A 26 6.72 -0.55 -0.77
C ALA A 26 5.37 -0.23 -0.09
N ILE A 27 4.65 -1.25 0.40
CA ILE A 27 3.40 -1.07 1.15
C ILE A 27 3.63 -0.26 2.43
N LYS A 28 4.68 -0.57 3.20
CA LYS A 28 5.02 0.19 4.41
C LYS A 28 5.33 1.65 4.10
N ALA A 29 6.06 1.92 3.01
CA ALA A 29 6.36 3.29 2.59
C ALA A 29 5.09 4.06 2.20
N LYS A 30 4.21 3.43 1.42
CA LYS A 30 2.90 3.97 1.02
C LYS A 30 2.03 4.31 2.22
N LEU A 31 1.84 3.37 3.15
CA LEU A 31 1.06 3.60 4.37
C LEU A 31 1.65 4.72 5.23
N ARG A 32 2.99 4.81 5.30
CA ARG A 32 3.66 5.86 6.07
C ARG A 32 3.46 7.25 5.45
N VAL A 33 3.63 7.40 4.13
CA VAL A 33 3.52 8.72 3.47
C VAL A 33 2.06 9.14 3.34
N ASP A 34 1.22 8.25 2.82
CA ASP A 34 -0.16 8.57 2.47
C ASP A 34 -1.10 8.47 3.68
N GLY A 35 -0.82 7.55 4.63
CA GLY A 35 -1.57 7.44 5.88
C GLY A 35 -1.35 8.62 6.81
N LEU A 36 -0.12 9.15 6.92
CA LEU A 36 0.14 10.38 7.66
C LEU A 36 -0.46 11.62 6.99
N SER A 37 -0.63 11.59 5.67
CA SER A 37 -1.29 12.68 4.93
C SER A 37 -2.81 12.70 5.11
N GLY A 38 -3.41 11.68 5.75
CA GLY A 38 -4.85 11.49 5.85
C GLY A 38 -5.50 11.10 4.52
N ALA A 39 -4.71 10.66 3.53
CA ALA A 39 -5.23 10.12 2.26
C ALA A 39 -5.77 8.71 2.45
N PHE A 40 -5.11 7.89 3.29
CA PHE A 40 -5.72 6.70 3.86
C PHE A 40 -6.42 7.09 5.15
N GLY A 41 -7.76 6.98 5.18
CA GLY A 41 -8.59 7.41 6.31
C GLY A 41 -8.19 6.82 7.66
N ASN A 42 -8.87 5.76 8.11
CA ASN A 42 -8.58 5.09 9.38
C ASN A 42 -7.82 3.77 9.15
N PHE A 43 -7.47 3.07 10.24
CA PHE A 43 -6.79 1.77 10.16
C PHE A 43 -7.58 0.71 9.37
N VAL A 44 -8.92 0.81 9.34
CA VAL A 44 -9.77 -0.09 8.54
C VAL A 44 -9.57 0.15 7.05
N ALA A 45 -9.51 1.42 6.62
CA ALA A 45 -9.21 1.77 5.22
C ALA A 45 -7.80 1.32 4.81
N GLN A 46 -6.82 1.46 5.71
CA GLN A 46 -5.45 0.98 5.48
C GLN A 46 -5.40 -0.54 5.34
N PHE A 47 -6.15 -1.28 6.15
CA PHE A 47 -6.27 -2.73 6.03
C PHE A 47 -6.85 -3.14 4.67
N TYR A 48 -7.97 -2.54 4.25
CA TYR A 48 -8.58 -2.84 2.97
C TYR A 48 -7.68 -2.50 1.78
N TYR A 49 -6.90 -1.43 1.88
CA TYR A 49 -5.91 -1.09 0.87
C TYR A 49 -4.86 -2.21 0.73
N VAL A 50 -4.27 -2.67 1.83
CA VAL A 50 -3.27 -3.75 1.79
C VAL A 50 -3.88 -5.04 1.23
N TYR A 51 -5.14 -5.33 1.59
CA TYR A 51 -5.86 -6.50 1.08
C TYR A 51 -6.10 -6.42 -0.44
N ASP A 52 -6.49 -5.26 -0.97
CA ASP A 52 -6.66 -5.06 -2.42
C ASP A 52 -5.31 -5.12 -3.18
N CYS A 53 -4.19 -4.82 -2.52
CA CYS A 53 -2.86 -5.01 -3.08
C CYS A 53 -2.42 -6.48 -3.18
N LEU A 54 -3.26 -7.46 -2.82
CA LEU A 54 -2.99 -8.87 -3.06
C LEU A 54 -3.62 -9.29 -4.40
N GLU A 55 -2.93 -10.10 -5.20
CA GLU A 55 -3.53 -10.65 -6.42
C GLU A 55 -4.65 -11.66 -6.07
N SER A 56 -5.78 -11.52 -6.76
CA SER A 56 -6.84 -12.53 -6.72
C SER A 56 -6.31 -13.83 -7.31
N GLN A 57 -6.48 -14.93 -6.59
CA GLN A 57 -6.23 -16.29 -7.09
C GLN A 57 -7.48 -16.92 -7.72
N VAL A 58 -8.57 -16.14 -7.84
CA VAL A 58 -9.85 -16.54 -8.45
C VAL A 58 -9.86 -16.23 -9.94
#